data_AF-E6K6P3-F1
#
_entry.id   AF-E6K6P3-F1
#
_cell.length_a   1.000
_cell.length_b   1.000
_cell.length_c   1.000
_cell.angle_alpha   90.00
_cell.angle_beta   90.00
_cell.angle_gamma   90.00
#
_symmetry.space_group_name_H-M   'P 1'
#
loop_
_entity.id
_entity.type
_entity.pdbx_description
1 polymer ?
#
loop_
_entity_poly.entity_id
_entity_poly.type
_entity_poly.pdbx_seq_one_letter_code
_entity_poly.pdbx_strand_id
1 'polypeptide(L)'
;MIKNIKIQQLIENYESANNPADISFKKYVERESQNDPNFFRFLFEEEFEDDFDFSLTDEQREEFEEFLEKEVLTYDVVFNNDTSSNEKGFKSSFQDCLNYIYMNNGTEESYFEDYTGGIVSIVCNETGTTVYEEKVI
;
A
#
# COMPACT_ATOMS: atom_id res chain seq x y z
N MET A 1 6.08 -2.10 12.17
CA MET A 1 5.03 -1.62 11.26
C MET A 1 5.62 -1.11 9.94
N ILE A 2 5.31 -1.76 8.82
CA ILE A 2 5.64 -1.36 7.45
C ILE A 2 5.01 0.01 7.22
N LYS A 3 5.86 0.98 6.93
CA LYS A 3 5.42 2.37 6.73
C LYS A 3 4.87 2.54 5.32
N ASN A 4 3.81 3.33 5.16
CA ASN A 4 3.22 3.65 3.84
C ASN A 4 4.26 4.18 2.85
N ILE A 5 5.21 5.00 3.31
CA ILE A 5 6.30 5.51 2.47
C ILE A 5 7.19 4.39 1.89
N LYS A 6 7.32 3.25 2.57
CA LYS A 6 8.08 2.08 2.09
C LYS A 6 7.31 1.26 1.10
N ILE A 7 6.01 1.13 1.31
CA ILE A 7 5.13 0.55 0.31
C ILE A 7 5.26 1.38 -0.97
N GLN A 8 5.16 2.72 -0.90
CA GLN A 8 5.37 3.62 -2.05
C GLN A 8 6.71 3.41 -2.77
N GLN A 9 7.82 3.39 -2.03
CA GLN A 9 9.13 3.13 -2.64
C GLN A 9 9.21 1.74 -3.30
N LEU A 10 8.56 0.73 -2.72
CA LEU A 10 8.52 -0.62 -3.28
C LEU A 10 7.70 -0.68 -4.59
N ILE A 11 6.64 0.11 -4.67
CA ILE A 11 5.80 0.29 -5.86
C ILE A 11 6.59 0.95 -6.98
N GLU A 12 7.25 2.07 -6.68
CA GLU A 12 8.07 2.79 -7.63
C GLU A 12 9.16 1.86 -8.21
N ASN A 13 9.75 1.02 -7.36
CA ASN A 13 10.72 0.00 -7.78
C ASN A 13 10.09 -1.07 -8.67
N TYR A 14 8.86 -1.53 -8.38
CA TYR A 14 8.12 -2.48 -9.22
C TYR A 14 7.79 -1.90 -10.60
N GLU A 15 7.28 -0.67 -10.66
CA GLU A 15 6.92 0.01 -11.91
C GLU A 15 8.16 0.39 -12.74
N SER A 16 9.27 0.72 -12.08
CA SER A 16 10.54 1.05 -12.73
C SER A 16 11.36 -0.19 -13.10
N ALA A 17 11.07 -1.35 -12.50
CA ALA A 17 11.72 -2.59 -12.87
C ALA A 17 11.34 -2.90 -14.32
N ASN A 18 12.34 -2.94 -15.19
CA ASN A 18 12.19 -3.30 -16.60
C ASN A 18 11.91 -4.82 -16.69
N ASN A 19 10.74 -5.23 -16.20
CA ASN A 19 10.36 -6.60 -15.90
C ASN A 19 10.00 -7.29 -17.24
N PRO A 20 10.75 -8.31 -17.68
CA PRO A 20 10.48 -8.99 -18.95
C PRO A 20 9.22 -9.89 -18.91
N ALA A 21 8.50 -9.92 -17.78
CA ALA A 21 7.25 -10.67 -17.62
C ALA A 21 6.28 -9.86 -16.76
N ASP A 22 5.03 -9.82 -17.23
CA ASP A 22 3.82 -9.29 -16.59
C ASP A 22 3.50 -10.08 -15.28
N ILE A 23 4.37 -9.93 -14.27
CA ILE A 23 4.18 -10.52 -12.94
C ILE A 23 3.44 -9.52 -12.06
N SER A 24 2.52 -9.99 -11.22
CA SER A 24 1.81 -9.11 -10.28
C SER A 24 2.77 -8.51 -9.23
N PHE A 25 2.39 -7.36 -8.67
CA PHE A 25 3.12 -6.71 -7.57
C PHE A 25 3.43 -7.69 -6.44
N LYS A 26 2.44 -8.47 -5.97
CA LYS A 26 2.66 -9.53 -4.97
C LYS A 26 3.82 -10.47 -5.32
N LYS A 27 3.86 -10.99 -6.56
CA LYS A 27 4.93 -11.90 -7.00
C LYS A 27 6.29 -11.22 -7.07
N TYR A 28 6.31 -9.94 -7.43
CA TYR A 28 7.51 -9.13 -7.38
C TYR A 28 8.03 -9.02 -5.94
N VAL A 29 7.18 -8.65 -4.99
CA VAL A 29 7.53 -8.55 -3.56
C VAL A 29 8.06 -9.89 -3.02
N GLU A 30 7.37 -11.00 -3.30
CA GLU A 30 7.81 -12.35 -2.89
C GLU A 30 9.17 -12.73 -3.48
N ARG A 31 9.46 -12.29 -4.71
CA ARG A 31 10.75 -12.52 -5.36
C ARG A 31 11.85 -11.68 -4.71
N GLU A 32 11.63 -10.38 -4.54
CA GLU A 32 12.65 -9.50 -3.94
C GLU A 32 12.93 -9.90 -2.49
N SER A 33 11.91 -10.30 -1.73
CA SER A 33 12.08 -10.75 -0.35
C SER A 33 12.93 -12.02 -0.20
N GLN A 34 13.07 -12.81 -1.27
CA GLN A 34 13.90 -14.02 -1.29
C GLN A 34 15.29 -13.78 -1.89
N ASN A 35 15.46 -12.74 -2.71
CA ASN A 35 16.66 -12.54 -3.53
C ASN A 35 17.47 -11.30 -3.14
N ASP A 36 16.88 -10.28 -2.52
CA ASP A 36 17.59 -9.09 -2.02
C ASP A 36 17.85 -9.23 -0.51
N PRO A 37 19.13 -9.39 -0.09
CA PRO A 37 19.51 -9.46 1.32
C PRO A 37 19.12 -8.22 2.14
N ASN A 38 18.90 -7.07 1.49
CA ASN A 38 18.51 -5.83 2.15
C ASN A 38 17.00 -5.57 2.11
N PHE A 39 16.19 -6.44 1.50
CA PHE A 39 14.77 -6.20 1.30
C PHE A 39 14.04 -5.86 2.61
N PHE A 40 14.20 -6.70 3.63
CA PHE A 40 13.53 -6.49 4.92
C PHE A 40 14.13 -5.33 5.72
N ARG A 41 15.44 -5.07 5.57
CA ARG A 41 16.09 -3.86 6.12
C ARG A 41 15.49 -2.59 5.55
N PHE A 42 15.28 -2.58 4.23
CA PHE A 42 14.60 -1.51 3.55
C PHE A 42 13.15 -1.37 4.05
N LEU A 43 12.41 -2.48 4.09
CA LEU A 43 10.97 -2.47 4.34
C LEU A 43 10.60 -2.02 5.77
N PHE A 44 11.34 -2.49 6.77
CA PHE A 44 11.04 -2.19 8.18
C PHE A 44 11.80 -0.99 8.75
N GLU A 45 12.81 -0.45 8.03
CA GLU A 45 13.69 0.62 8.50
C GLU A 45 14.37 0.35 9.86
N GLU A 46 14.57 -0.92 10.22
CA GLU A 46 15.28 -1.26 11.46
C GLU A 46 16.79 -1.28 11.23
N GLU A 47 17.52 -0.58 12.10
CA GLU A 47 18.93 -0.84 12.33
C GLU A 47 19.02 -2.18 13.05
N PHE A 48 19.23 -3.26 12.29
CA PHE A 48 19.55 -4.56 12.89
C PHE A 48 20.76 -4.37 13.82
N GLU A 49 20.59 -4.70 15.11
CA GLU A 49 21.63 -4.50 16.13
C GLU A 49 22.92 -5.27 15.81
N ASP A 50 22.82 -6.32 14.99
CA ASP A 50 23.94 -7.09 14.47
C ASP A 50 23.80 -7.30 12.94
N ASP A 51 24.84 -6.93 12.17
CA ASP A 51 24.95 -7.05 10.70
C ASP A 51 24.80 -8.50 10.15
N PHE A 52 24.59 -9.49 11.01
CA PHE A 52 24.51 -10.91 10.68
C PHE A 52 23.15 -11.56 10.97
N ASP A 53 22.24 -10.87 11.65
CA ASP A 53 20.90 -11.39 11.90
C ASP A 53 19.93 -10.91 10.84
N PHE A 54 19.76 -11.74 9.80
CA PHE A 54 18.76 -11.53 8.76
C PHE A 54 17.38 -12.12 9.15
N SER A 55 17.23 -12.61 10.38
CA SER A 55 15.99 -13.27 10.79
C SER A 55 14.94 -12.23 11.18
N LEU A 56 13.77 -12.34 10.54
CA LEU A 56 12.59 -11.58 10.94
C LEU A 56 12.11 -12.05 12.32
N THR A 57 11.68 -11.10 13.15
CA THR A 57 10.89 -11.44 14.33
C THR A 57 9.54 -12.06 13.91
N ASP A 58 8.87 -12.77 14.82
CA ASP A 58 7.54 -13.31 14.54
C ASP A 58 6.55 -12.20 14.16
N GLU A 59 6.63 -11.03 14.83
CA GLU A 59 5.80 -9.86 14.53
C GLU A 59 6.05 -9.31 13.11
N GLN A 60 7.32 -9.21 12.69
CA GLN A 60 7.68 -8.76 11.34
C GLN A 60 7.24 -9.77 10.28
N ARG A 61 7.31 -11.07 10.58
CA ARG A 61 6.84 -12.12 9.68
C ARG A 61 5.32 -12.04 9.50
N GLU A 62 4.57 -11.96 10.61
CA GLU A 62 3.11 -11.81 10.58
C GLU A 62 2.71 -10.55 9.82
N GLU A 63 3.39 -9.43 10.06
CA GLU A 63 3.15 -8.18 9.36
C GLU A 63 3.43 -8.28 7.86
N PHE A 64 4.51 -8.94 7.47
CA PHE A 64 4.83 -9.15 6.04
C PHE A 64 3.82 -10.08 5.37
N GLU A 65 3.37 -11.13 6.05
CA GLU A 65 2.33 -12.03 5.55
C GLU A 65 1.00 -11.28 5.37
N GLU A 66 0.60 -10.45 6.33
CA GLU A 66 -0.60 -9.60 6.23
C GLU A 66 -0.48 -8.62 5.04
N PHE A 67 0.69 -8.01 4.84
CA PHE A 67 0.96 -7.16 3.69
C PHE A 67 0.79 -7.90 2.35
N LEU A 68 1.32 -9.13 2.23
CA LEU A 68 1.16 -9.95 1.03
C LEU A 68 -0.28 -10.44 0.81
N GLU A 69 -1.06 -10.60 1.87
CA GLU A 69 -2.46 -10.97 1.78
C GLU A 69 -3.32 -9.81 1.29
N LYS A 70 -3.01 -8.57 1.73
CA LYS A 70 -3.67 -7.37 1.23
C LYS A 70 -3.59 -7.26 -0.30
N GLU A 71 -2.48 -7.66 -0.92
CA GLU A 71 -2.36 -7.62 -2.39
C GLU A 71 -3.19 -8.68 -3.15
N VAL A 72 -3.88 -9.59 -2.45
CA VAL A 72 -4.82 -10.56 -3.07
C VAL A 72 -6.27 -10.06 -3.01
N LEU A 73 -6.56 -9.22 -2.02
CA LEU A 73 -7.90 -8.70 -1.77
C LEU A 73 -8.23 -7.56 -2.75
N THR A 74 -9.50 -7.19 -2.79
CA THR A 74 -9.95 -6.05 -3.59
C THR A 74 -10.36 -4.90 -2.70
N TYR A 75 -10.14 -3.69 -3.18
CA TYR A 75 -10.34 -2.48 -2.39
C TYR A 75 -11.15 -1.45 -3.14
N ASP A 76 -11.84 -0.63 -2.35
CA ASP A 76 -12.48 0.60 -2.78
C ASP A 76 -11.82 1.83 -2.16
N VAL A 77 -11.91 2.95 -2.86
CA VAL A 77 -11.56 4.27 -2.36
C VAL A 77 -12.84 4.97 -1.91
N VAL A 78 -12.88 5.36 -0.64
CA VAL A 78 -14.05 5.99 -0.01
C VAL A 78 -13.67 7.37 0.50
N PHE A 79 -14.48 8.36 0.13
CA PHE A 79 -14.33 9.75 0.55
C PHE A 79 -15.35 10.06 1.63
N ASN A 80 -14.92 10.70 2.70
CA ASN A 80 -15.75 11.02 3.86
C ASN A 80 -15.52 12.47 4.29
N ASN A 81 -16.60 13.18 4.60
CA ASN A 81 -16.56 14.45 5.33
C ASN A 81 -17.64 14.43 6.43
N ASP A 82 -17.84 15.55 7.13
CA ASP A 82 -18.77 15.63 8.26
C ASP A 82 -20.23 15.30 7.90
N THR A 83 -20.60 15.38 6.62
CA THR A 83 -21.99 15.27 6.18
C THR A 83 -22.26 14.17 5.17
N SER A 84 -21.23 13.65 4.51
CA SER A 84 -21.36 12.82 3.32
C SER A 84 -20.27 11.76 3.24
N SER A 85 -20.61 10.67 2.56
CA SER A 85 -19.69 9.60 2.19
C SER A 85 -19.92 9.23 0.72
N ASN A 86 -18.85 9.07 -0.05
CA ASN A 86 -18.89 8.64 -1.44
C ASN A 86 -17.86 7.54 -1.71
N GLU A 87 -18.35 6.40 -2.18
CA GLU A 87 -17.56 5.27 -2.65
C GLU A 87 -17.20 5.44 -4.14
N LYS A 88 -15.98 5.07 -4.52
CA LYS A 88 -15.58 5.00 -5.93
C LYS A 88 -16.08 3.75 -6.63
N GLY A 89 -16.39 2.69 -5.87
CA GLY A 89 -16.81 1.39 -6.38
C GLY A 89 -15.66 0.60 -7.01
N PHE A 90 -14.41 0.85 -6.63
CA PHE A 90 -13.27 0.08 -7.11
C PHE A 90 -13.34 -1.37 -6.61
N LYS A 91 -12.80 -2.26 -7.46
CA LYS A 91 -12.51 -3.67 -7.14
C LYS A 91 -11.10 -3.96 -7.61
N SER A 92 -10.18 -3.13 -7.15
CA SER A 92 -8.79 -3.11 -7.59
C SER A 92 -7.87 -3.54 -6.45
N SER A 93 -6.59 -3.75 -6.76
CA SER A 93 -5.58 -4.01 -5.72
C SER A 93 -5.48 -2.82 -4.75
N PHE A 94 -4.97 -3.08 -3.55
CA PHE A 94 -4.59 -2.02 -2.62
C PHE A 94 -3.67 -1.02 -3.31
N GLN A 95 -2.74 -1.56 -4.11
CA GLN A 95 -1.81 -0.82 -4.93
C GLN A 95 -2.46 0.23 -5.85
N ASP A 96 -3.40 -0.19 -6.68
CA ASP A 96 -4.05 0.69 -7.64
C ASP A 96 -4.86 1.79 -6.94
N CYS A 97 -5.50 1.44 -5.81
CA CYS A 97 -6.25 2.39 -5.00
C CYS A 97 -5.32 3.45 -4.38
N LEU A 98 -4.17 3.02 -3.86
CA LEU A 98 -3.20 3.91 -3.25
C LEU A 98 -2.53 4.83 -4.29
N ASN A 99 -2.18 4.29 -5.46
CA ASN A 99 -1.70 5.09 -6.58
C ASN A 99 -2.74 6.11 -7.04
N TYR A 100 -4.02 5.71 -7.13
CA TYR A 100 -5.11 6.62 -7.47
C TYR A 100 -5.19 7.80 -6.49
N ILE A 101 -5.09 7.56 -5.18
CA ILE A 101 -5.11 8.63 -4.20
C ILE A 101 -3.89 9.53 -4.37
N TYR A 102 -2.70 8.94 -4.43
CA TYR A 102 -1.44 9.68 -4.53
C TYR A 102 -1.38 10.61 -5.76
N MET A 103 -1.85 10.14 -6.93
CA MET A 103 -1.80 10.92 -8.17
C MET A 103 -2.82 12.07 -8.21
N ASN A 104 -3.89 12.00 -7.41
CA ASN A 104 -5.04 12.88 -7.55
C ASN A 104 -5.35 13.73 -6.30
N ASN A 105 -4.78 13.42 -5.13
CA ASN A 105 -4.98 14.22 -3.92
C ASN A 105 -4.38 15.63 -4.12
N GLY A 106 -5.19 16.67 -3.93
CA GLY A 106 -4.85 18.05 -4.29
C GLY A 106 -5.19 18.46 -5.73
N THR A 107 -5.93 17.63 -6.47
CA THR A 107 -6.45 17.95 -7.80
C THR A 107 -7.98 18.05 -7.80
N GLU A 108 -8.55 18.50 -8.91
CA GLU A 108 -10.01 18.53 -9.14
C GLU A 108 -10.57 17.17 -9.64
N GLU A 109 -9.76 16.10 -9.63
CA GLU A 109 -10.20 14.80 -10.15
C GLU A 109 -11.28 14.18 -9.24
N SER A 110 -12.43 13.86 -9.84
CA SER A 110 -13.55 13.18 -9.19
C SER A 110 -14.02 13.83 -7.88
N TYR A 111 -13.78 13.18 -6.73
CA TYR A 111 -14.31 13.60 -5.43
C TYR A 111 -13.27 14.38 -4.61
N PHE A 112 -12.03 14.54 -5.10
CA PHE A 112 -10.98 15.23 -4.34
C PHE A 112 -11.31 16.70 -4.09
N GLU A 113 -11.87 17.43 -5.06
CA GLU A 113 -12.30 18.82 -4.86
C GLU A 113 -13.41 18.95 -3.81
N ASP A 114 -14.49 18.17 -3.99
CA ASP A 114 -15.70 18.21 -3.15
C ASP A 114 -15.43 17.81 -1.69
N TYR A 115 -14.40 17.00 -1.47
CA TYR A 115 -14.02 16.47 -0.17
C TYR A 115 -12.79 17.14 0.44
N THR A 116 -12.34 18.28 -0.09
CA THR A 116 -11.22 19.07 0.48
C THR A 116 -11.41 19.29 1.99
N GLY A 117 -10.40 18.90 2.77
CA GLY A 117 -10.45 18.98 4.23
C GLY A 117 -11.06 17.77 4.94
N GLY A 118 -11.74 16.88 4.20
CA GLY A 118 -12.22 15.58 4.64
C GLY A 118 -11.13 14.49 4.59
N ILE A 119 -11.58 13.24 4.60
CA ILE A 119 -10.73 12.03 4.62
C ILE A 119 -11.00 11.20 3.36
N VAL A 120 -9.93 10.72 2.75
CA VAL A 120 -9.97 9.66 1.74
C VAL A 120 -9.38 8.40 2.35
N SER A 121 -10.06 7.27 2.15
CA SER A 121 -9.73 5.98 2.76
C SER A 121 -9.69 4.87 1.71
N ILE A 122 -8.88 3.84 1.96
CA ILE A 122 -8.93 2.58 1.22
C ILE A 122 -9.61 1.53 2.12
N VAL A 123 -10.70 0.95 1.62
CA VAL A 123 -11.53 -0.01 2.36
C VAL A 123 -11.47 -1.36 1.65
N CYS A 124 -11.21 -2.43 2.40
CA CYS A 124 -11.23 -3.80 1.89
C CYS A 124 -12.67 -4.23 1.58
N ASN A 125 -12.94 -4.66 0.34
CA ASN A 125 -14.27 -5.06 -0.10
C ASN A 125 -14.76 -6.35 0.58
N GLU A 126 -13.85 -7.25 0.95
CA GLU A 126 -14.18 -8.54 1.55
C GLU A 126 -14.49 -8.44 3.05
N THR A 127 -13.80 -7.55 3.77
CA THR A 127 -13.91 -7.41 5.23
C THR A 127 -14.63 -6.14 5.68
N GLY A 128 -14.75 -5.14 4.81
CA GLY A 128 -15.27 -3.81 5.14
C GLY A 128 -14.33 -2.97 6.02
N THR A 129 -13.08 -3.40 6.21
CA THR A 129 -12.12 -2.71 7.09
C THR A 129 -11.35 -1.63 6.33
N THR A 130 -11.22 -0.44 6.92
CA THR A 130 -10.29 0.60 6.46
C THR A 130 -8.86 0.16 6.71
N VAL A 131 -8.04 0.13 5.65
CA VAL A 131 -6.63 -0.28 5.72
C VAL A 131 -5.66 0.88 5.48
N TYR A 132 -6.16 2.01 4.98
CA TYR A 132 -5.41 3.24 4.76
C TYR A 132 -6.35 4.44 4.83
N GLU A 133 -5.88 5.57 5.34
CA GLU A 133 -6.58 6.85 5.26
C GLU A 133 -5.61 8.02 5.30
N GLU A 134 -5.95 9.10 4.59
CA GLU A 134 -5.27 10.38 4.70
C GLU A 134 -6.24 11.55 4.48
N LYS A 135 -5.76 12.76 4.78
CA LYS A 135 -6.54 13.97 4.57
C LYS A 135 -6.55 14.36 3.10
N VAL A 136 -7.71 14.75 2.59
CA VAL A 136 -7.82 15.38 1.28
C VAL A 136 -7.34 16.84 1.36
N ILE A 137 -6.35 17.20 0.54
CA ILE A 137 -5.67 18.52 0.59
C ILE A 137 -6.16 19.50 -0.46
#